data_AF-A0A1V4IRS2-F1
#
_entry.id   AF-A0A1V4IRS2-F1
#
_cell.length_a   1.000
_cell.length_b   1.000
_cell.length_c   1.000
_cell.angle_alpha   90.00
_cell.angle_beta   90.00
_cell.angle_gamma   90.00
#
_symmetry.space_group_name_H-M   'P 1'
#
loop_
_entity.id
_entity.type
_entity.pdbx_description
1 polymer ?
#
loop_
_entity_poly.entity_id
_entity_poly.type
_entity_poly.pdbx_seq_one_letter_code
_entity_poly.pdbx_strand_id
1 'polypeptide(L)' 'MNNKSMEMMKKLIEERKQKSNNAKNNRKAAKVIGKASKGVKVGNGGGLFDK' A
#
# COMPACT_ATOMS: atom_id res chain seq x y z
N MET A 1 -9.72 31.22 -24.99
CA MET A 1 -8.88 30.65 -23.91
C MET A 1 -7.43 30.76 -24.35
N ASN A 2 -6.57 31.33 -23.51
CA ASN A 2 -5.19 31.67 -23.89
C ASN A 2 -4.31 30.40 -23.89
N ASN A 3 -3.43 30.20 -24.87
CA ASN A 3 -2.64 28.96 -24.99
C ASN A 3 -1.81 28.64 -23.72
N LYS A 4 -1.30 29.68 -23.06
CA LYS A 4 -0.57 29.57 -21.79
C LYS A 4 -1.42 29.06 -20.63
N SER A 5 -2.72 29.35 -20.61
CA SER A 5 -3.64 28.83 -19.59
C SER A 5 -3.95 27.35 -19.82
N MET A 6 -4.05 26.93 -21.09
CA MET A 6 -4.26 25.53 -21.46
C MET A 6 -3.07 24.65 -21.10
N GLU A 7 -1.86 25.14 -21.29
CA GLU A 7 -0.62 24.44 -20.95
C GLU A 7 -0.46 24.27 -19.44
N MET A 8 -0.73 25.33 -18.67
CA MET A 8 -0.72 25.29 -17.22
C MET A 8 -1.80 24.33 -16.68
N MET A 9 -2.99 24.34 -17.28
CA MET A 9 -4.07 23.41 -16.91
C MET A 9 -3.67 21.95 -17.17
N LYS A 10 -3.05 21.64 -18.31
CA LYS A 10 -2.52 20.30 -18.62
C LYS A 10 -1.48 19.87 -17.57
N LYS A 11 -0.54 20.75 -17.22
CA LYS A 11 0.49 20.47 -16.21
C LYS A 11 -0.11 20.13 -14.84
N LEU A 12 -1.11 20.89 -14.40
CA LEU A 12 -1.82 20.64 -13.14
C LEU A 12 -2.57 19.30 -13.14
N ILE A 13 -3.14 18.90 -14.28
CA ILE A 13 -3.84 17.61 -14.43
C ILE A 13 -2.84 16.45 -14.35
N GLU A 14 -1.69 16.57 -15.02
CA GLU A 14 -0.63 15.56 -15.03
C GLU A 14 -0.06 15.31 -13.63
N GLU A 15 0.27 16.38 -12.90
CA GLU A 15 0.77 16.31 -11.53
C GLU A 15 -0.23 15.65 -10.57
N ARG A 16 -1.52 15.95 -10.72
CA ARG A 16 -2.59 15.34 -9.91
C ARG A 16 -2.77 13.86 -10.21
N LYS A 17 -2.68 13.44 -11.48
CA LYS A 17 -2.75 12.02 -11.87
C LYS A 17 -1.60 11.22 -11.28
N GLN A 18 -0.37 11.74 -11.35
CA GLN A 18 0.80 11.08 -10.76
C GLN A 18 0.67 10.93 -9.24
N LYS A 19 0.27 11.98 -8.53
CA LYS A 19 0.04 11.93 -7.08
C LYS A 19 -1.08 10.96 -6.70
N SER A 20 -2.15 10.90 -7.48
CA SER A 20 -3.26 9.95 -7.28
C SER A 20 -2.83 8.49 -7.48
N ASN A 21 -1.99 8.22 -8.48
CA ASN A 21 -1.44 6.88 -8.71
C ASN A 21 -0.54 6.43 -7.55
N ASN A 22 0.27 7.33 -6.99
CA ASN A 22 1.10 7.03 -5.81
C ASN A 22 0.26 6.83 -4.54
N ALA A 23 -0.89 7.51 -4.41
CA ALA A 23 -1.79 7.37 -3.26
C ALA A 23 -2.59 6.06 -3.25
N LYS A 24 -2.76 5.37 -4.39
CA LYS A 24 -3.44 4.06 -4.46
C LYS A 24 -2.71 2.95 -3.70
N ASN A 25 -1.42 3.12 -3.43
CA ASN A 25 -0.62 2.14 -2.70
C ASN A 25 -0.47 2.46 -1.19
N ASN A 26 -1.10 3.53 -0.71
CA ASN A 26 -1.32 3.74 0.71
C ASN A 26 -2.43 2.80 1.17
N ARG A 27 -2.14 1.49 1.21
CA ARG A 27 -2.98 0.53 1.92
C ARG A 27 -3.09 1.06 3.34
N LYS A 28 -4.25 1.64 3.69
CA LYS A 28 -4.58 1.93 5.09
C LYS A 28 -4.31 0.64 5.84
N ALA A 29 -3.67 0.72 7.01
CA ALA A 29 -3.48 -0.45 7.85
C ALA A 29 -4.83 -1.16 7.96
N ALA A 30 -4.92 -2.38 7.40
CA ALA A 30 -6.14 -3.15 7.49
C ALA A 30 -6.36 -3.30 9.00
N LYS A 31 -7.43 -2.71 9.53
CA LYS A 31 -7.81 -2.90 10.92
C LYS A 31 -8.22 -4.36 11.03
N VAL A 32 -7.26 -5.25 11.24
CA VAL A 32 -7.53 -6.68 11.31
C VAL A 32 -8.12 -6.94 12.68
N ILE A 33 -9.44 -6.79 12.79
CA ILE A 33 -10.20 -7.40 13.89
C ILE A 33 -10.19 -8.90 13.58
N GLY A 34 -9.24 -9.61 14.19
CA GLY A 34 -9.08 -11.05 14.04
C GLY A 34 -8.02 -11.46 13.02
N LYS A 35 -6.74 -11.24 13.32
CA LYS A 35 -5.69 -12.16 12.84
C LYS A 35 -5.18 -12.91 14.05
N ALA A 36 -5.58 -14.17 14.20
CA ALA A 36 -4.85 -15.07 15.07
C ALA A 36 -3.49 -15.32 14.40
N SER A 37 -2.49 -14.47 14.67
CA SER A 37 -1.11 -14.83 14.35
C SER A 37 -0.71 -15.93 15.32
N LYS A 38 -0.84 -17.19 14.90
CA LYS A 38 -0.11 -18.26 15.59
C LYS A 38 1.37 -17.93 15.41
N GLY A 39 2.11 -17.92 16.52
CA GLY A 39 3.55 -17.68 16.51
C GLY A 39 4.21 -18.62 15.50
N VAL A 40 5.07 -18.07 14.64
CA VAL A 40 5.82 -18.88 13.68
C VAL A 40 6.81 -19.70 14.47
N LYS A 41 6.58 -21.02 14.59
CA LYS A 41 7.60 -21.93 15.10
C LYS A 41 8.71 -22.02 14.04
N VAL A 42 9.83 -21.36 14.30
CA VAL A 42 11.08 -21.56 13.55
C VAL A 42 11.99 -22.47 14.37
N GLY A 43 12.15 -23.71 13.92
CA GLY A 43 13.06 -24.68 14.51
C GLY A 43 13.13 -25.94 13.65
N ASN A 44 14.29 -26.59 13.63
CA ASN A 44 14.44 -27.91 13.03
C ASN A 44 13.61 -28.88 13.89
N GLY A 45 12.42 -29.22 13.41
CA GLY A 45 11.39 -29.96 14.16
C GLY A 45 11.96 -31.16 14.92
N GLY A 46 11.62 -31.26 16.20
CA GLY A 46 12.20 -32.28 17.08
C GLY A 46 11.95 -32.09 18.57
N GLY A 47 10.92 -31.31 18.96
CA GLY A 47 10.55 -31.20 20.36
C GLY A 47 9.98 -32.53 20.88
N LEU A 48 10.28 -32.88 22.14
CA LEU A 48 9.76 -34.07 22.82
C LEU A 48 8.20 -34.13 22.86
N PHE A 49 7.54 -32.99 22.63
CA PHE A 49 6.08 -32.84 22.54
C PHE A 49 5.59 -32.40 21.14
N ASP A 50 6.46 -32.39 20.11
CA ASP A 50 6.07 -32.26 18.69
C ASP A 50 5.74 -33.64 18.05
N LYS A 51 5.77 -34.72 18.84
CA LYS A 51 5.39 -36.09 18.42
C LYS A 51 3.88 -36.31 18.52
#